data_AF-X1G5T6-F1
#
_entry.id   AF-X1G5T6-F1
#
_cell.length_a   1.000
_cell.length_b   1.000
_cell.length_c   1.000
_cell.angle_alpha   90.00
_cell.angle_beta   90.00
_cell.angle_gamma   90.00
#
_symmetry.space_group_name_H-M   'P 1'
#
loop_
_entity.id
_entity.type
_entity.pdbx_description
1 polymer ?
#
loop_
_entity_poly.entity_id
_entity_poly.type
_entity_poly.pdbx_seq_one_letter_code
_entity_poly.pdbx_strand_id
1 'polypeptide(L)'
;MQTKHFKILKKENLAPQIKLFRIRVPHIASKFEAGQFVVVRLNETGERIPLTIAEHDPEEGSITIVIQEVGKTTAQLGKMKEGETIEDILGPLGIPSPIKKIGTVLCVGGGLGVAPLYPEAKKYKEVGN
;
A
#
# COMPACT_ATOMS: atom_id res chain seq x y z
N MET A 1 -1.52 -16.34 -21.51
CA MET A 1 -0.70 -15.16 -21.15
C MET A 1 -1.63 -14.07 -20.63
N GLN A 2 -1.82 -13.95 -19.32
CA GLN A 2 -2.65 -12.87 -18.75
C GLN A 2 -1.88 -11.55 -18.83
N THR A 3 -2.54 -10.52 -19.34
CA THR A 3 -2.00 -9.19 -19.58
C THR A 3 -1.52 -8.56 -18.26
N LYS A 4 -0.21 -8.66 -18.00
CA LYS A 4 0.49 -8.19 -16.81
C LYS A 4 0.65 -6.66 -16.81
N HIS A 5 -0.31 -5.91 -16.29
CA HIS A 5 -0.05 -4.49 -16.03
C HIS A 5 -0.84 -4.01 -14.81
N PHE A 6 -0.14 -3.75 -13.69
CA PHE A 6 -0.74 -3.25 -12.46
C PHE A 6 -1.04 -1.74 -12.60
N LYS A 7 -2.24 -1.42 -13.06
CA LYS A 7 -2.65 -0.05 -13.42
C LYS A 7 -2.82 0.84 -12.19
N ILE A 8 -2.23 2.04 -12.23
CA ILE A 8 -2.48 3.13 -11.29
C ILE A 8 -3.85 3.72 -11.59
N LEU A 9 -4.80 3.47 -10.69
CA LEU A 9 -6.18 3.95 -10.77
C LEU A 9 -6.33 5.38 -10.25
N LYS A 10 -5.53 5.75 -9.25
CA LYS A 10 -5.53 7.09 -8.65
C LYS A 10 -4.14 7.45 -8.16
N LYS A 11 -3.77 8.73 -8.27
CA LYS A 11 -2.60 9.34 -7.66
C LYS A 11 -2.99 10.64 -6.96
N GLU A 12 -2.52 10.81 -5.73
CA GLU A 12 -2.77 12.03 -4.96
C GLU A 12 -1.50 12.53 -4.28
N ASN A 13 -1.29 13.85 -4.30
CA ASN A 13 -0.22 14.49 -3.56
C ASN A 13 -0.73 14.82 -2.15
N LEU A 14 -0.38 14.00 -1.16
CA LEU A 14 -0.79 14.23 0.24
C LEU A 14 0.06 15.32 0.91
N ALA A 15 1.34 15.39 0.56
CA ALA A 15 2.29 16.42 1.01
C ALA A 15 3.41 16.58 -0.04
N PRO A 16 4.36 17.55 0.09
CA PRO A 16 5.40 17.79 -0.91
C PRO A 16 6.13 16.52 -1.37
N GLN A 17 6.52 15.65 -0.44
CA GLN A 17 7.21 14.38 -0.70
C GLN A 17 6.34 13.14 -0.50
N ILE A 18 5.08 13.29 -0.11
CA ILE A 18 4.20 12.15 0.23
C ILE A 18 3.14 12.00 -0.83
N LYS A 19 3.09 10.82 -1.44
CA LYS A 19 2.20 10.50 -2.56
C LYS A 19 1.38 9.25 -2.22
N LEU A 20 0.10 9.28 -2.55
CA LEU A 20 -0.79 8.13 -2.49
C LEU A 20 -0.99 7.59 -3.89
N PHE A 21 -0.97 6.26 -4.01
CA PHE A 21 -1.31 5.54 -5.22
C PHE A 21 -2.35 4.47 -4.93
N ARG A 22 -3.44 4.47 -5.69
CA ARG A 22 -4.39 3.35 -5.73
C ARG A 22 -4.12 2.54 -6.98
N ILE A 23 -3.88 1.25 -6.83
CA ILE A 23 -3.37 0.38 -7.89
C ILE A 23 -4.27 -0.85 -8.00
N ARG A 24 -4.66 -1.22 -9.23
CA ARG A 24 -5.48 -2.41 -9.49
C ARG A 24 -4.64 -3.68 -9.31
N VAL A 25 -4.91 -4.43 -8.24
CA VAL A 25 -4.26 -5.70 -7.94
C VAL A 25 -5.26 -6.70 -7.29
N PRO A 26 -6.20 -7.27 -8.05
CA PRO A 26 -7.38 -7.95 -7.48
C PRO A 26 -7.06 -9.14 -6.57
N HIS A 27 -6.00 -9.88 -6.88
CA HIS A 27 -5.60 -11.05 -6.09
C HIS A 27 -4.95 -10.69 -4.74
N ILE A 28 -4.40 -9.48 -4.61
CA ILE A 28 -3.88 -8.94 -3.35
C ILE A 28 -5.02 -8.29 -2.56
N ALA A 29 -5.83 -7.48 -3.23
CA ALA A 29 -6.95 -6.76 -2.61
C ALA A 29 -7.95 -7.70 -1.90
N SER A 30 -8.15 -8.92 -2.41
CA SER A 30 -9.03 -9.92 -1.81
C SER A 30 -8.44 -10.68 -0.61
N LYS A 31 -7.13 -10.54 -0.35
CA LYS A 31 -6.41 -11.35 0.66
C LYS A 31 -5.63 -10.53 1.68
N PHE A 32 -5.56 -9.21 1.49
CA PHE A 32 -4.79 -8.34 2.38
C PHE A 32 -5.37 -8.32 3.80
N GLU A 33 -4.47 -8.36 4.77
CA GLU A 33 -4.75 -8.13 6.19
C GLU A 33 -3.81 -7.06 6.76
N ALA A 34 -4.26 -6.35 7.81
CA ALA A 34 -3.46 -5.31 8.47
C ALA A 34 -2.10 -5.85 8.93
N GLY A 35 -1.05 -5.06 8.74
CA GLY A 35 0.35 -5.43 9.02
C GLY A 35 1.11 -5.97 7.81
N GLN A 36 0.42 -6.26 6.70
CA GLN A 36 1.04 -6.75 5.48
C GLN A 36 1.52 -5.65 4.52
N PHE A 37 2.41 -6.03 3.62
CA PHE A 37 3.03 -5.13 2.64
C PHE A 37 3.14 -5.80 1.26
N VAL A 38 3.57 -5.04 0.25
CA VAL A 38 3.90 -5.54 -1.08
C VAL A 38 5.34 -5.22 -1.44
N VAL A 39 5.94 -6.01 -2.32
CA VAL A 39 7.21 -5.68 -2.97
C VAL A 39 6.92 -5.23 -4.39
N VAL A 40 7.44 -4.06 -4.74
CA VAL A 40 7.20 -3.40 -6.02
C VAL A 40 8.50 -3.27 -6.81
N ARG A 41 8.43 -3.50 -8.13
CA ARG A 41 9.48 -3.16 -9.10
C ARG A 41 8.85 -2.36 -10.23
N LEU A 42 9.44 -1.22 -10.58
CA LEU A 42 8.83 -0.27 -11.53
C LEU A 42 9.13 -0.57 -13.00
N ASN A 43 10.23 -1.25 -13.30
CA ASN A 43 10.68 -1.60 -14.65
C ASN A 43 11.71 -2.73 -14.59
N GLU A 44 12.11 -3.27 -15.74
CA GLU A 44 13.01 -4.43 -15.85
C GLU A 44 14.35 -4.26 -15.10
N THR A 45 14.91 -3.05 -15.11
CA THR A 45 16.20 -2.72 -14.47
C THR A 45 16.06 -2.15 -13.05
N GLY A 46 14.82 -2.00 -12.58
CA GLY A 46 14.50 -1.40 -11.28
C GLY A 46 14.80 -2.35 -10.12
N GLU A 47 15.11 -1.77 -8.97
CA GLU A 47 15.19 -2.52 -7.71
C GLU A 47 13.79 -2.90 -7.18
N ARG A 48 13.77 -3.87 -6.26
CA ARG A 48 12.57 -4.32 -5.55
C ARG A 48 12.50 -3.63 -4.20
N ILE A 49 11.46 -2.82 -3.98
CA ILE A 49 11.26 -2.10 -2.72
C ILE A 49 9.99 -2.56 -1.99
N PRO A 50 10.02 -2.75 -0.65
CA PRO A 50 8.83 -3.05 0.12
C PRO A 50 8.03 -1.77 0.40
N LEU A 51 6.70 -1.83 0.23
CA LEU A 51 5.77 -0.73 0.48
C LEU A 51 4.54 -1.27 1.22
N THR A 52 4.18 -0.64 2.35
CA THR A 52 3.01 -1.06 3.12
C THR A 52 1.70 -0.73 2.39
N ILE A 53 0.74 -1.63 2.46
CA ILE A 53 -0.63 -1.37 2.00
C ILE A 53 -1.34 -0.58 3.10
N ALA A 54 -1.78 0.62 2.77
CA ALA A 54 -2.55 1.47 3.67
C ALA A 54 -4.04 1.11 3.65
N GLU A 55 -4.58 0.76 2.48
CA GLU A 55 -5.99 0.38 2.34
C GLU A 55 -6.17 -0.60 1.17
N HIS A 56 -7.29 -1.30 1.14
CA HIS A 56 -7.67 -2.16 0.03
C HIS A 56 -9.17 -2.02 -0.24
N ASP A 57 -9.54 -2.26 -1.50
CA ASP A 57 -10.92 -2.35 -1.95
C ASP A 57 -11.08 -3.69 -2.72
N PRO A 58 -11.68 -4.72 -2.10
CA PRO A 58 -11.91 -6.01 -2.76
C PRO A 58 -12.86 -5.94 -3.96
N GLU A 59 -13.80 -5.00 -3.99
CA GLU A 59 -14.79 -4.85 -5.07
C GLU A 59 -14.16 -4.17 -6.29
N GLU A 60 -13.46 -3.06 -6.09
CA GLU A 60 -12.66 -2.41 -7.14
C GLU A 60 -11.46 -3.29 -7.55
N GLY A 61 -11.02 -4.18 -6.65
CA GLY A 61 -9.85 -5.03 -6.82
C GLY A 61 -8.56 -4.22 -6.76
N SER A 62 -8.49 -3.24 -5.84
CA SER A 62 -7.37 -2.31 -5.73
C SER A 62 -6.76 -2.30 -4.32
N ILE A 63 -5.49 -1.89 -4.27
CA ILE A 63 -4.78 -1.58 -3.03
C ILE A 63 -4.31 -0.13 -3.08
N THR A 64 -4.21 0.49 -1.92
CA THR A 64 -3.68 1.82 -1.74
C THR A 64 -2.35 1.74 -1.02
N ILE A 65 -1.32 2.32 -1.63
CA ILE A 65 0.00 2.52 -1.02
C ILE A 65 0.25 4.01 -0.84
N VAL A 66 0.99 4.35 0.21
CA VAL A 66 1.49 5.71 0.42
C VAL A 66 3.00 5.63 0.48
N ILE A 67 3.66 6.51 -0.26
CA ILE A 67 5.12 6.56 -0.33
C ILE A 67 5.64 7.93 0.08
N GLN A 68 6.88 7.95 0.54
CA GLN A 68 7.68 9.17 0.66
C GLN A 68 8.82 9.12 -0.35
N GLU A 69 9.01 10.20 -1.09
CA GLU A 69 10.13 10.35 -2.04
C GLU A 69 11.44 10.59 -1.27
N VAL A 70 12.19 9.52 -1.03
CA VAL A 70 13.46 9.53 -0.26
C VAL A 70 14.66 9.00 -1.04
N GLY A 71 14.43 8.39 -2.21
CA GLY A 71 15.50 7.78 -3.01
C GLY A 71 15.10 7.60 -4.47
N LYS A 72 15.97 6.95 -5.25
CA LYS A 72 15.80 6.82 -6.71
C LYS A 72 14.45 6.22 -7.09
N THR A 73 14.12 5.05 -6.54
CA THR A 73 12.91 4.31 -6.93
C THR A 73 11.64 5.00 -6.44
N THR A 74 11.61 5.53 -5.22
CA THR A 74 10.44 6.27 -4.73
C THR A 74 10.22 7.59 -5.47
N ALA A 75 11.29 8.29 -5.88
CA ALA A 75 11.19 9.46 -6.75
C ALA A 75 10.72 9.11 -8.17
N GLN A 76 11.10 7.95 -8.71
CA GLN A 76 10.59 7.45 -9.99
C GLN A 76 9.10 7.11 -9.90
N LEU A 77 8.68 6.37 -8.87
CA LEU A 77 7.27 6.08 -8.62
C LEU A 77 6.46 7.37 -8.43
N GLY A 78 7.00 8.32 -7.67
CA GLY A 78 6.41 9.65 -7.46
C GLY A 78 6.14 10.44 -8.74
N LYS A 79 6.86 10.16 -9.83
CA LYS A 79 6.66 10.79 -11.15
C LYS A 79 5.64 10.08 -12.03
N MET A 80 5.31 8.82 -11.75
CA MET A 80 4.29 8.08 -12.49
C MET A 80 2.92 8.75 -12.36
N LYS A 81 2.04 8.52 -13.33
CA LYS A 81 0.73 9.17 -13.49
C LYS A 81 -0.39 8.14 -13.41
N GLU A 82 -1.60 8.63 -13.14
CA GLU A 82 -2.80 7.81 -13.30
C GLU A 82 -2.89 7.26 -14.72
N GLY A 83 -3.36 6.02 -14.84
CA GLY A 83 -3.43 5.30 -16.10
C GLY A 83 -2.16 4.53 -16.46
N GLU A 84 -0.99 4.89 -15.93
CA GLU A 84 0.26 4.15 -16.11
C GLU A 84 0.27 2.86 -15.29
N THR A 85 1.28 2.02 -15.54
CA THR A 85 1.31 0.64 -15.05
C THR A 85 2.63 0.36 -14.36
N ILE A 86 2.55 -0.33 -13.23
CA ILE A 86 3.72 -0.86 -12.50
C ILE A 86 4.04 -2.26 -13.06
N GLU A 87 5.33 -2.52 -13.27
CA GLU A 87 5.84 -3.76 -13.87
C GLU A 87 5.53 -4.99 -13.00
N ASP A 88 6.00 -4.99 -11.76
CA ASP A 88 5.77 -6.10 -10.83
C ASP A 88 5.26 -5.62 -9.47
N ILE A 89 4.26 -6.33 -8.95
CA ILE A 89 3.78 -6.24 -7.58
C ILE A 89 3.65 -7.66 -7.04
N LEU A 90 4.33 -7.93 -5.92
CA LEU A 90 4.28 -9.19 -5.20
C LEU A 90 3.65 -8.98 -3.82
N GLY A 91 2.63 -9.77 -3.48
CA GLY A 91 2.06 -9.84 -2.15
C GLY A 91 0.66 -10.48 -2.09
N PRO A 92 -0.09 -10.24 -1.00
CA PRO A 92 0.37 -9.56 0.21
C PRO A 92 1.47 -10.40 0.91
N LEU A 93 2.46 -9.73 1.49
CA LEU A 93 3.58 -10.33 2.22
C LEU A 93 3.58 -9.88 3.68
N GLY A 94 4.29 -10.61 4.52
CA GLY A 94 4.36 -10.36 5.96
C GLY A 94 3.28 -11.11 6.73
N ILE A 95 3.43 -11.11 8.06
CA ILE A 95 2.51 -11.75 8.99
C ILE A 95 1.47 -10.70 9.40
N PRO A 96 0.16 -11.01 9.30
CA PRO A 96 -0.87 -10.11 9.79
C PRO A 96 -0.68 -9.77 11.26
N SER A 97 -1.00 -8.53 11.63
CA SER A 97 -0.92 -8.10 13.02
C SER A 97 -1.88 -8.90 13.90
N PRO A 98 -1.49 -9.28 15.13
CA PRO A 98 -2.28 -10.13 16.01
C PRO A 98 -3.40 -9.34 16.71
N ILE A 99 -4.30 -8.74 15.93
CA ILE A 99 -5.33 -7.83 16.40
C ILE A 99 -6.44 -8.59 17.14
N LYS A 100 -6.74 -8.14 18.36
CA LYS A 100 -7.76 -8.70 19.25
C LYS A 100 -8.47 -7.58 20.02
N LYS A 101 -9.62 -7.89 20.61
CA LYS A 101 -10.29 -6.98 21.56
C LYS A 101 -9.56 -7.03 22.91
N ILE A 102 -8.86 -5.96 23.23
CA ILE A 102 -8.01 -5.81 24.43
C ILE A 102 -8.38 -4.59 25.28
N GLY A 103 -9.31 -3.75 24.82
CA GLY A 103 -9.73 -2.52 25.51
C GLY A 103 -9.18 -1.29 24.79
N THR A 104 -8.74 -0.27 25.51
CA THR A 104 -8.24 0.95 24.88
C THR A 104 -6.89 0.75 24.20
N VAL A 105 -6.80 1.13 22.92
CA VAL A 105 -5.56 1.06 22.12
C VAL A 105 -5.08 2.47 21.77
N LEU A 106 -3.83 2.78 22.08
CA LEU A 106 -3.16 4.02 21.68
C LEU A 106 -2.32 3.79 20.42
N CYS A 107 -2.68 4.47 19.34
CA CYS A 107 -1.96 4.43 18.06
C CYS A 107 -1.11 5.70 17.90
N VAL A 108 0.20 5.56 17.66
CA VAL A 108 1.12 6.68 17.44
C VAL A 108 1.83 6.51 16.11
N GLY A 109 1.62 7.44 15.17
CA GLY A 109 2.24 7.43 13.85
C GLY A 109 2.98 8.73 13.58
N GLY A 110 4.18 8.65 13.03
CA GLY A 110 5.00 9.80 12.65
C GLY A 110 5.31 9.82 11.15
N GLY A 111 5.04 10.95 10.49
CA GLY A 111 5.30 11.12 9.06
C GLY A 111 4.63 10.03 8.20
N LEU A 112 5.40 9.38 7.33
CA LEU A 112 4.94 8.25 6.51
C LEU A 112 4.38 7.09 7.37
N GLY A 113 4.82 6.96 8.62
CA GLY A 113 4.39 5.91 9.56
C GLY A 113 2.89 5.95 9.91
N VAL A 114 2.17 7.03 9.57
CA VAL A 114 0.70 7.07 9.69
C VAL A 114 0.02 6.15 8.68
N ALA A 115 0.56 6.01 7.48
CA ALA A 115 0.00 5.15 6.43
C ALA A 115 -0.05 3.65 6.80
N PRO A 116 1.04 3.02 7.30
CA PRO A 116 0.99 1.64 7.77
C PRO A 116 0.18 1.47 9.06
N LEU A 117 0.01 2.53 9.86
CA LEU A 117 -0.77 2.50 11.10
C LEU A 117 -2.28 2.55 10.85
N TYR A 118 -2.72 3.17 9.77
CA TYR A 118 -4.14 3.31 9.45
C TYR A 118 -4.90 1.96 9.37
N PRO A 119 -4.45 0.92 8.64
CA PRO A 119 -5.16 -0.35 8.59
C PRO A 119 -5.21 -1.06 9.95
N GLU A 120 -4.16 -0.91 10.77
CA GLU A 120 -4.13 -1.41 12.15
C GLU A 120 -5.23 -0.75 13.00
N ALA A 121 -5.23 0.59 13.03
CA ALA A 121 -6.18 1.37 13.82
C ALA A 121 -7.63 1.10 13.40
N LYS A 122 -7.88 1.02 12.09
CA LYS A 122 -9.18 0.63 11.53
C LYS A 122 -9.60 -0.75 12.04
N LYS A 123 -8.70 -1.74 12.01
CA LYS A 123 -9.02 -3.10 12.42
C LYS A 123 -9.20 -3.25 13.94
N TYR A 124 -8.40 -2.56 14.75
CA TYR A 124 -8.64 -2.48 16.20
C TYR A 124 -10.01 -1.88 16.50
N LYS A 125 -10.43 -0.86 15.74
CA LYS A 125 -11.78 -0.26 15.89
C LYS A 125 -12.89 -1.23 15.48
N GLU A 126 -12.73 -1.95 14.38
CA GLU A 126 -13.70 -2.96 13.90
C GLU A 126 -13.94 -4.08 14.92
N VAL A 127 -12.90 -4.55 15.64
CA VAL A 127 -13.06 -5.59 16.67
C VAL A 127 -13.55 -5.04 18.02
N GLY A 128 -13.83 -3.74 18.10
CA GLY A 128 -14.48 -3.10 19.25
C GLY A 128 -13.55 -2.75 20.40
N ASN A 129 -12.32 -2.33 20.10
CA ASN A 129 -11.44 -1.62 21.04
C ASN A 129 -11.85 -0.15 21.22
#